data_AF-A0A2M7IHM7-F1
#
_entry.id   AF-A0A2M7IHM7-F1
#
_cell.length_a   1.000
_cell.length_b   1.000
_cell.length_c   1.000
_cell.angle_alpha   90.00
_cell.angle_beta   90.00
_cell.angle_gamma   90.00
#
_symmetry.space_group_name_H-M   'P 1'
#
loop_
_entity.id
_entity.type
_entity.pdbx_description
1 polymer ?
#
loop_
_entity_poly.entity_id
_entity_poly.type
_entity_poly.pdbx_seq_one_letter_code
_entity_poly.pdbx_strand_id
1 'polypeptide(L)'
;MSMYYVYVLLSSKFHIFYIGSAIDLKERIKMHNSGRVQSTKPYLPWTLIWYCAFKTEPEARNFERYLKTGSGRSFAYRHLISVALAKDFQRGRQISHRTKTGIAKPTENYKIIG
;
A
#
# COMPACT_ATOMS: atom_id res chain seq x y z
N MET A 1 7.52 -26.88 7.05
CA MET A 1 7.22 -25.60 7.74
C MET A 1 6.64 -24.64 6.72
N SER A 2 5.46 -24.10 6.98
CA SER A 2 4.84 -23.11 6.09
C SER A 2 5.31 -21.71 6.47
N MET A 3 5.65 -20.89 5.47
CA MET A 3 6.01 -19.48 5.68
C MET A 3 4.76 -18.61 5.52
N TYR A 4 4.75 -17.47 6.21
CA TYR A 4 3.67 -16.49 6.15
C TYR A 4 4.19 -15.22 5.51
N TYR A 5 3.46 -14.67 4.55
CA TYR A 5 3.90 -13.51 3.80
C TYR A 5 3.02 -12.31 4.12
N VAL A 6 3.66 -11.14 4.25
CA VAL A 6 2.99 -9.84 4.13
C VAL A 6 3.45 -9.23 2.82
N TYR A 7 2.52 -8.68 2.04
CA TYR A 7 2.80 -8.16 0.71
C TYR A 7 2.14 -6.81 0.46
N VAL A 8 2.71 -6.08 -0.50
CA VAL A 8 2.16 -4.86 -1.07
C VAL A 8 1.94 -5.05 -2.56
N LEU A 9 0.69 -4.87 -3.01
CA LEU A 9 0.33 -4.81 -4.42
C LEU A 9 0.11 -3.36 -4.85
N LEU A 10 0.52 -3.04 -6.07
CA LEU A 10 0.23 -1.79 -6.75
C LEU A 10 -0.76 -2.04 -7.88
N SER A 11 -1.85 -1.28 -7.91
CA SER A 11 -2.66 -1.14 -9.11
C SER A 11 -1.94 -0.23 -10.08
N SER A 12 -1.43 -0.78 -11.19
CA SER A 12 -0.66 0.03 -12.16
C SER A 12 -1.53 1.08 -12.84
N LYS A 13 -2.83 0.81 -12.99
CA LYS A 13 -3.82 1.70 -13.61
C LYS A 13 -4.30 2.81 -12.67
N PHE A 14 -4.58 2.49 -11.41
CA PHE A 14 -5.19 3.44 -10.47
C PHE A 14 -4.19 4.06 -9.49
N HIS A 15 -2.93 3.62 -9.51
CA HIS A 15 -1.88 4.09 -8.60
C HIS A 15 -2.24 3.96 -7.11
N ILE A 16 -3.01 2.93 -6.78
CA ILE A 16 -3.37 2.59 -5.40
C ILE A 16 -2.60 1.36 -4.91
N PHE A 17 -2.41 1.27 -3.61
CA PHE A 17 -1.72 0.16 -2.96
C PHE A 17 -2.68 -0.69 -2.13
N TYR A 18 -2.41 -1.98 -2.09
CA TYR A 18 -3.08 -2.93 -1.23
C TYR A 18 -2.06 -3.67 -0.37
N ILE A 19 -2.30 -3.71 0.94
CA ILE A 19 -1.48 -4.43 1.90
C ILE A 19 -2.28 -5.60 2.45
N GLY A 20 -1.72 -6.80 2.37
CA GLY A 20 -2.35 -8.02 2.87
C GLY A 20 -1.33 -9.06 3.29
N SER A 21 -1.83 -10.18 3.80
CA SER A 21 -1.04 -11.36 4.14
C SER A 21 -1.58 -12.63 3.47
N ALA A 22 -0.72 -13.63 3.29
CA ALA A 22 -1.06 -14.94 2.73
C ALA A 22 -0.01 -16.00 3.10
N ILE A 23 -0.41 -17.27 3.09
CA ILE A 23 0.52 -18.41 3.18
C ILE A 23 1.14 -18.70 1.80
N ASP A 24 0.32 -18.67 0.74
CA ASP A 24 0.79 -18.75 -0.64
C ASP A 24 0.66 -17.39 -1.33
N LEU A 25 1.79 -16.70 -1.48
CA LEU A 25 1.85 -15.40 -2.14
C LEU A 25 1.48 -15.48 -3.62
N LYS A 26 1.89 -16.54 -4.33
CA LYS A 26 1.66 -16.69 -5.78
C LYS A 26 0.18 -16.91 -6.06
N GLU A 27 -0.44 -17.82 -5.31
CA GLU A 27 -1.88 -18.07 -5.41
C GLU A 27 -2.67 -16.79 -5.09
N ARG A 28 -2.29 -16.07 -4.03
CA ARG A 28 -2.97 -14.84 -3.63
C ARG A 28 -2.93 -13.76 -4.71
N ILE A 29 -1.79 -13.58 -5.37
CA ILE A 29 -1.66 -12.62 -6.48
C ILE A 29 -2.53 -13.04 -7.67
N LYS A 30 -2.55 -14.33 -8.01
CA LYS A 30 -3.45 -14.86 -9.04
C LYS A 30 -4.91 -14.61 -8.70
N MET A 31 -5.33 -14.82 -7.45
CA MET A 31 -6.69 -14.55 -7.00
C MET A 31 -7.07 -13.07 -7.16
N HIS A 32 -6.20 -12.14 -6.73
CA HIS A 32 -6.42 -10.72 -6.94
C HIS A 32 -6.59 -10.41 -8.43
N ASN A 33 -5.67 -10.87 -9.28
CA ASN A 33 -5.69 -10.61 -10.72
C ASN A 33 -6.82 -11.30 -11.48
N SER A 34 -7.35 -12.40 -10.96
CA SER A 34 -8.55 -13.06 -11.50
C SER A 34 -9.86 -12.36 -11.15
N GLY A 35 -9.81 -11.26 -10.38
CA GLY A 35 -11.01 -10.51 -9.98
C GLY A 35 -11.90 -11.23 -8.97
N ARG A 36 -11.41 -12.29 -8.32
CA ARG A 36 -12.15 -13.07 -7.30
C ARG A 36 -12.29 -12.35 -5.96
N VAL A 37 -11.52 -11.27 -5.75
CA VAL A 37 -11.54 -10.49 -4.50
C VAL A 37 -12.30 -9.18 -4.72
N GLN A 38 -13.54 -9.12 -4.24
CA GLN A 38 -14.50 -8.03 -4.48
C GLN A 38 -13.92 -6.64 -4.23
N SER A 39 -13.18 -6.43 -3.13
CA SER A 39 -12.61 -5.13 -2.77
C SER A 39 -11.45 -4.69 -3.66
N THR A 40 -10.83 -5.62 -4.40
CA THR A 40 -9.67 -5.34 -5.25
C THR A 40 -9.96 -5.50 -6.75
N LYS A 41 -11.06 -6.17 -7.11
CA LYS A 41 -11.51 -6.38 -8.49
C LYS A 41 -11.65 -5.07 -9.30
N PRO A 42 -12.18 -3.96 -8.75
CA PRO A 42 -12.32 -2.71 -9.52
C PRO A 42 -10.99 -2.09 -9.94
N TYR A 43 -9.89 -2.47 -9.28
CA TYR A 43 -8.59 -1.81 -9.43
C TYR A 43 -7.54 -2.67 -10.12
N LEU A 44 -7.99 -3.63 -10.92
CA LEU A 44 -7.11 -4.42 -11.78
C LEU A 44 -6.39 -3.53 -12.82
N PRO A 45 -5.17 -3.90 -13.25
CA PRO A 45 -4.37 -5.06 -12.81
C PRO A 45 -3.46 -4.77 -11.61
N TRP A 46 -3.16 -5.80 -10.81
CA TRP A 46 -2.30 -5.73 -9.62
C TRP A 46 -0.90 -6.29 -9.90
N THR A 47 0.12 -5.54 -9.49
CA THR A 47 1.54 -5.94 -9.53
C THR A 47 2.08 -6.07 -8.12
N LEU A 48 2.78 -7.16 -7.81
CA LEU A 48 3.51 -7.29 -6.55
C LEU A 48 4.72 -6.36 -6.58
N ILE A 49 4.84 -5.45 -5.62
CA ILE A 49 5.96 -4.51 -5.53
C ILE A 49 6.86 -4.74 -4.32
N TRP A 50 6.34 -5.42 -3.29
CA TRP A 50 7.11 -5.74 -2.09
C TRP A 50 6.48 -6.93 -1.34
N TYR A 51 7.32 -7.74 -0.68
CA TYR A 51 6.87 -8.72 0.30
C TYR A 51 7.93 -8.99 1.37
N CYS A 52 7.50 -9.54 2.51
CA CYS A 52 8.36 -10.09 3.55
C CYS A 52 7.79 -11.42 4.03
N ALA A 53 8.69 -12.34 4.41
CA ALA A 53 8.35 -13.67 4.91
C ALA A 53 8.59 -13.76 6.43
N PHE A 54 7.68 -14.44 7.11
CA PHE A 54 7.70 -14.68 8.54
C PHE A 54 7.60 -16.18 8.81
N LYS A 55 8.22 -16.63 9.91
CA LYS A 55 8.18 -18.03 10.33
C LYS A 55 6.84 -18.39 10.96
N THR A 56 6.15 -17.41 11.55
CA THR A 56 4.88 -17.64 12.24
C THR A 56 3.78 -16.69 11.74
N GLU A 57 2.54 -17.16 11.79
CA GLU A 57 1.37 -16.36 11.43
C GLU A 57 1.19 -15.10 12.30
N PRO A 58 1.37 -15.17 13.64
CA PRO A 58 1.20 -14.00 14.49
C PRO A 58 2.16 -12.85 14.15
N GLU A 59 3.41 -13.17 13.81
CA GLU A 59 4.40 -12.15 13.39
C GLU A 59 3.94 -11.46 12.09
N ALA A 60 3.54 -12.24 11.08
CA ALA A 60 3.02 -11.70 9.82
C ALA A 60 1.79 -10.82 10.04
N ARG A 61 0.81 -11.29 10.84
CA ARG A 61 -0.41 -10.53 11.13
C ARG A 61 -0.13 -9.26 11.93
N ASN A 62 0.79 -9.30 12.88
CA ASN A 62 1.19 -8.12 13.66
C ASN A 62 1.86 -7.07 12.76
N PHE A 63 2.73 -7.50 11.86
CA PHE A 63 3.37 -6.61 10.90
C PHE A 63 2.37 -6.03 9.89
N GLU A 64 1.46 -6.83 9.33
CA GLU A 64 0.37 -6.36 8.48
C GLU A 64 -0.49 -5.31 9.19
N ARG A 65 -0.87 -5.57 10.45
CA ARG A 65 -1.66 -4.65 11.26
C ARG A 65 -0.90 -3.34 11.48
N TYR A 66 0.39 -3.42 11.80
CA TYR A 66 1.26 -2.26 11.92
C TYR A 66 1.28 -1.44 10.63
N LEU A 67 1.53 -2.05 9.47
CA LEU A 67 1.53 -1.36 8.17
C LEU A 67 0.20 -0.67 7.84
N LYS A 68 -0.92 -1.14 8.40
CA LYS A 68 -2.26 -0.54 8.27
C LYS A 68 -2.55 0.60 9.26
N THR A 69 -1.64 0.93 10.17
CA THR A 69 -1.71 2.13 11.03
C THR A 69 -1.28 3.40 10.29
N GLY A 70 -1.43 4.58 10.89
CA GLY A 70 -0.95 5.84 10.27
C GLY A 70 0.57 5.89 10.12
N SER A 71 1.30 5.56 11.19
CA SER A 71 2.77 5.51 11.18
C SER A 71 3.29 4.40 10.29
N GLY A 72 2.68 3.21 10.33
CA GLY A 72 3.05 2.10 9.47
C GLY A 72 2.79 2.35 7.99
N ARG A 73 1.70 3.04 7.62
CA ARG A 73 1.51 3.51 6.24
C ARG A 73 2.64 4.45 5.82
N SER A 74 2.98 5.42 6.67
CA SER A 74 4.05 6.39 6.40
C SER A 74 5.40 5.70 6.20
N PHE A 75 5.68 4.68 7.02
CA PHE A 75 6.83 3.80 6.86
C PHE A 75 6.79 3.05 5.52
N ALA A 76 5.67 2.40 5.18
CA ALA A 76 5.52 1.66 3.93
C ALA A 76 5.78 2.55 2.71
N TYR A 77 5.18 3.75 2.68
CA TYR A 77 5.38 4.72 1.60
C TYR A 77 6.85 5.12 1.45
N ARG A 78 7.56 5.36 2.55
CA ARG A 78 8.96 5.80 2.49
C ARG A 78 9.93 4.69 2.12
N HIS A 79 9.70 3.47 2.61
CA HIS A 79 10.72 2.42 2.59
C HIS A 79 10.39 1.21 1.73
N LEU A 80 9.10 0.93 1.50
CA LEU A 80 8.67 -0.30 0.82
C LEU A 80 8.11 -0.03 -0.59
N ILE A 81 7.71 1.21 -0.88
CA ILE A 81 6.99 1.59 -2.09
C ILE A 81 7.79 2.64 -2.88
N SER A 82 8.94 2.24 -3.45
CA SER A 82 9.81 3.13 -4.22
C SER A 82 9.13 3.70 -5.47
N VAL A 83 8.34 2.88 -6.17
CA VAL A 83 7.68 3.24 -7.44
C VAL A 83 6.59 4.31 -7.26
N ALA A 84 5.97 4.39 -6.09
CA ALA A 84 4.95 5.39 -5.78
C ALA A 84 5.56 6.78 -5.57
N LEU A 85 6.70 6.82 -4.87
CA LEU A 85 7.38 8.06 -4.56
C LEU A 85 7.80 8.79 -5.84
N ALA A 86 8.27 8.07 -6.86
CA ALA A 86 8.73 8.69 -8.10
C ALA A 86 7.61 9.46 -8.85
N LYS A 87 6.36 8.98 -8.82
CA LYS A 87 5.23 9.66 -9.47
C LYS A 87 4.55 10.69 -8.58
N ASP A 88 4.48 10.45 -7.27
CA ASP A 88 3.92 11.42 -6.31
C ASP A 88 4.82 12.66 -6.17
N PHE A 89 6.14 12.53 -6.36
CA PHE A 89 7.05 13.67 -6.46
C PHE A 89 6.90 14.45 -7.78
N GLN A 90 6.66 13.77 -8.91
CA GLN A 90 6.48 14.43 -10.21
C GLN A 90 5.12 15.12 -10.37
N ARG A 91 4.05 14.60 -9.76
CA ARG A 91 2.69 15.15 -9.90
C ARG A 91 2.20 15.97 -8.70
N GLY A 92 2.95 16.02 -7.61
CA GLY A 92 2.47 16.52 -6.33
C GLY A 92 1.44 15.56 -5.75
N ARG A 93 1.67 15.09 -4.52
CA ARG A 93 0.77 14.17 -3.84
C ARG A 93 -0.60 14.82 -3.64
N GLN A 94 -1.58 14.50 -4.48
CA GLN A 94 -2.99 14.78 -4.23
C GLN A 94 -3.41 13.90 -3.05
N ILE A 95 -3.34 14.45 -1.85
CA ILE A 95 -3.86 13.82 -0.64
C ILE A 95 -5.33 13.51 -0.95
N SER A 96 -5.70 12.22 -0.95
CA SER A 96 -7.10 11.83 -0.96
C SER A 96 -7.73 12.43 0.30
N HIS A 97 -8.43 13.55 0.14
CA HIS A 97 -9.14 14.20 1.22
C HIS A 97 -10.20 13.23 1.71
N ARG A 98 -9.93 12.56 2.82
CA ARG A 98 -10.99 11.98 3.63
C ARG A 98 -11.58 13.15 4.42
N THR A 99 -12.49 13.89 3.79
CA THR A 99 -13.20 15.01 4.41
C THR A 99 -13.98 14.48 5.61
N LYS A 100 -13.51 14.78 6.82
CA LYS A 100 -14.39 14.97 7.97
C LYS A 100 -14.30 16.45 8.30
N THR A 101 -15.46 17.08 8.38
CA THR A 101 -15.71 18.49 8.73
C THR A 101 -15.23 19.53 7.71
N GLY A 102 -16.19 20.20 7.07
CA GLY A 102 -15.94 21.35 6.21
C GLY A 102 -15.45 22.53 7.02
N ILE A 103 -14.27 23.04 6.66
CA ILE A 103 -13.80 24.43 6.62
C ILE A 103 -12.37 24.32 6.07
N ALA A 104 -12.12 24.81 4.87
CA ALA A 104 -10.78 24.84 4.27
C ALA A 104 -9.91 25.89 4.97
N LYS A 105 -8.65 25.56 5.27
CA LYS A 105 -7.62 26.55 5.65
C LYS A 105 -6.52 26.59 4.58
N PRO A 106 -5.89 27.76 4.35
CA PRO A 106 -5.01 27.97 3.20
C PRO A 106 -3.69 27.24 3.38
N THR A 107 -3.17 26.69 2.29
CA THR A 107 -1.87 26.03 2.22
C THR A 107 -0.73 27.06 2.27
N GLU A 108 0.09 27.02 3.32
CA GLU A 108 1.32 27.79 3.44
C GLU A 108 2.47 27.01 2.79
N ASN A 109 3.12 27.65 1.80
CA ASN A 109 4.18 27.08 0.99
C ASN A 109 5.52 27.10 1.77
N TYR A 110 6.01 25.94 2.19
CA TYR A 110 7.40 25.82 2.64
C TYR A 110 8.34 25.73 1.44
N LYS A 111 9.17 26.77 1.26
CA LYS A 111 10.34 26.78 0.38
C LYS A 111 11.38 25.79 0.90
N ILE A 112 11.78 24.82 0.09
CA ILE A 112 13.02 24.07 0.28
C ILE A 112 14.15 24.94 -0.27
N ILE A 113 15.08 25.36 0.59
CA ILE A 113 16.36 25.96 0.20
C ILE A 113 17.39 24.84 -0.03
N GLY A 114 18.32 25.14 -0.94
CA GLY A 114 19.26 24.23 -1.62
C GLY A 114 20.10 23.31 -0.75
#